data_AF-A0A2H5V236-F1
#
_entry.id   AF-A0A2H5V236-F1
#
_cell.length_a   1.000
_cell.length_b   1.000
_cell.length_c   1.000
_cell.angle_alpha   90.00
_cell.angle_beta   90.00
_cell.angle_gamma   90.00
#
_symmetry.space_group_name_H-M   'P 1'
#
loop_
_entity.id
_entity.type
_entity.pdbx_description
1 polymer ?
#
loop_
_entity_poly.entity_id
_entity_poly.type
_entity_poly.pdbx_seq_one_letter_code
_entity_poly.pdbx_strand_id
1 'polypeptide(L)'
;MLDEVRKVAVIGAGMMGHGIAQVFAMRGYEVNLLDISEDILRKAMQNIEWSLGKFVEKKRIRREDADAALSRIKPTISYEAGVGNVDLVIEAVPEKMDLKKKIFSTVDKIAPPHAILVSNTSTLSISEMGEATSRPDKVAGMHWFNPPQLMNLIEVVKGDKTSQETIDKIIALSKALGKTPILCKKDARGFIVNRVLGQVFNEAFWAYHRGEASMEGIDASIKYTGGFPMGWFELCDFVGLDIAYEVGNVLYQAYGERFKPCSEVIEPLVKQGKLGQKAGGGFYDWSKGRPRIRFELSDEYDVERSWAVAVNEAAWLIQEDVADPESIDTGMKLGTAWPMGPCEYADKKGIDIVIQKLEELYKRFGMEMYSPCPLLKEYLTNRWLGKKTGRGFYQY
;
A
#
# COMPACT_ATOMS: atom_id res chain seq x y z
N MET A 1 8.67 -22.12 21.58
CA MET A 1 9.11 -20.84 22.16
C MET A 1 9.26 -19.89 20.99
N LEU A 2 8.47 -18.81 20.94
CA LEU A 2 8.77 -17.70 20.03
C LEU A 2 10.10 -17.15 20.53
N ASP A 3 11.17 -17.26 19.75
CA ASP A 3 12.36 -16.43 19.99
C ASP A 3 11.90 -14.98 19.80
N GLU A 4 11.50 -14.37 20.92
CA GLU A 4 10.75 -13.12 20.97
C GLU A 4 11.59 -12.00 20.37
N VAL A 5 11.11 -11.43 19.26
CA VAL A 5 11.51 -10.08 18.86
C VAL A 5 11.25 -9.17 20.07
N ARG A 6 12.29 -8.55 20.61
CA ARG A 6 12.19 -7.60 21.73
C ARG A 6 12.79 -6.25 21.37
N LYS A 7 13.83 -6.25 20.55
CA LYS A 7 14.53 -5.04 20.10
C LYS A 7 14.40 -4.86 18.60
N VAL A 8 14.00 -3.68 18.19
CA VAL A 8 13.74 -3.34 16.79
C VAL A 8 14.58 -2.13 16.40
N ALA A 9 15.24 -2.17 15.26
CA ALA A 9 15.79 -0.98 14.63
C ALA A 9 14.83 -0.47 13.56
N VAL A 10 14.56 0.83 13.52
CA VAL A 10 13.88 1.50 12.42
C VAL A 10 14.87 2.45 11.76
N ILE A 11 15.22 2.19 10.50
CA ILE A 11 16.19 2.97 9.73
C ILE A 11 15.43 3.95 8.83
N GLY A 12 15.68 5.24 9.02
CA GLY A 12 14.92 6.33 8.45
C GLY A 12 13.90 6.85 9.46
N ALA A 13 14.00 8.12 9.81
CA ALA A 13 13.13 8.81 10.79
C ALA A 13 12.16 9.80 10.11
N GLY A 14 11.91 9.61 8.81
CA GLY A 14 10.91 10.36 8.04
C GLY A 14 9.46 10.01 8.40
N MET A 15 8.52 10.34 7.53
CA MET A 15 7.07 10.22 7.77
C MET A 15 6.64 8.80 8.19
N MET A 16 7.14 7.76 7.52
CA MET A 16 6.80 6.38 7.85
C MET A 16 7.58 5.88 9.08
N GLY A 17 8.89 6.11 9.11
CA GLY A 17 9.76 5.53 10.13
C GLY A 17 9.44 5.95 11.56
N HIS A 18 9.16 7.23 11.81
CA HIS A 18 8.79 7.66 13.17
C HIS A 18 7.44 7.06 13.62
N GLY A 19 6.48 6.93 12.70
CA GLY A 19 5.19 6.30 12.97
C GLY A 19 5.31 4.80 13.26
N ILE A 20 6.15 4.09 12.48
CA ILE A 20 6.47 2.67 12.73
C ILE A 20 7.14 2.52 14.10
N ALA A 21 8.15 3.33 14.40
CA ALA A 21 8.83 3.32 15.70
C ALA A 21 7.86 3.54 16.88
N GLN A 22 6.92 4.50 16.73
CA GLN A 22 5.87 4.73 17.72
C GLN A 22 5.01 3.47 17.96
N VAL A 23 4.57 2.78 16.89
CA VAL A 23 3.72 1.59 17.02
C VAL A 23 4.43 0.47 17.78
N PHE A 24 5.70 0.20 17.47
CA PHE A 24 6.49 -0.77 18.21
C PHE A 24 6.66 -0.38 19.68
N ALA A 25 7.04 0.87 19.94
CA ALA A 25 7.26 1.34 21.31
C ALA A 25 5.98 1.28 22.18
N MET A 26 4.81 1.59 21.60
CA MET A 26 3.51 1.45 22.25
C MET A 26 3.14 0.01 22.59
N ARG A 27 3.75 -0.96 21.91
CA ARG A 27 3.53 -2.40 22.13
C ARG A 27 4.60 -3.04 23.02
N GLY A 28 5.47 -2.23 23.62
CA GLY A 28 6.43 -2.69 24.62
C GLY A 28 7.82 -3.02 24.09
N TYR A 29 8.07 -2.89 22.79
CA TYR A 29 9.36 -3.18 22.18
C TYR A 29 10.36 -2.05 22.47
N GLU A 30 11.64 -2.39 22.68
CA GLU A 30 12.72 -1.40 22.62
C GLU A 30 12.98 -1.04 21.15
N VAL A 31 13.08 0.26 20.85
CA VAL A 31 13.25 0.73 19.48
C VAL A 31 14.50 1.59 19.36
N ASN A 32 15.41 1.21 18.48
CA ASN A 32 16.49 2.09 18.03
C ASN A 32 16.01 2.82 16.77
N LEU A 33 15.82 4.14 16.84
CA LEU A 33 15.45 4.96 15.69
C LEU A 33 16.72 5.53 15.07
N LEU A 34 17.07 5.06 13.88
CA LEU A 34 18.30 5.43 13.20
C LEU A 34 18.03 6.38 12.03
N ASP A 35 18.81 7.46 11.95
CA ASP A 35 18.86 8.33 10.77
C ASP A 35 20.28 8.90 10.61
N ILE A 36 20.57 9.57 9.50
CA ILE A 36 21.87 10.19 9.23
C ILE A 36 22.06 11.54 9.92
N SER A 37 20.99 12.10 10.51
CA SER A 37 20.98 13.46 11.05
C SER A 37 20.28 13.53 12.41
N GLU A 38 20.96 14.14 13.38
CA GLU A 38 20.36 14.46 14.69
C GLU A 38 19.16 15.40 14.58
N ASP A 39 19.14 16.30 13.59
CA ASP A 39 18.00 17.19 13.36
C ASP A 39 16.75 16.44 12.92
N ILE A 40 16.92 15.44 12.04
CA ILE A 40 15.82 14.58 11.59
C ILE A 40 15.31 13.76 12.78
N LEU A 41 16.21 13.17 13.58
CA LEU A 41 15.86 12.42 14.78
C LEU A 41 15.11 13.28 15.80
N ARG A 42 15.58 14.49 16.08
CA ARG A 42 14.91 15.44 16.98
C ARG A 42 13.49 15.76 16.51
N LYS A 43 13.30 16.04 15.22
CA LYS A 43 11.96 16.28 14.63
C LYS A 43 11.07 15.03 14.72
N ALA A 44 11.63 13.85 14.46
CA ALA A 44 10.91 12.59 14.57
C ALA A 44 10.43 12.33 16.01
N MET A 45 11.29 12.55 17.01
CA MET A 45 10.94 12.42 18.42
C MET A 45 9.85 13.41 18.83
N GLN A 46 9.91 14.66 18.36
CA GLN A 46 8.84 15.66 18.57
C GLN A 46 7.51 15.23 17.95
N ASN A 47 7.54 14.67 16.73
CA ASN A 47 6.33 14.16 16.07
C ASN A 47 5.72 12.97 16.82
N ILE A 48 6.55 12.08 17.35
CA ILE A 48 6.11 10.94 18.17
C ILE A 48 5.49 11.44 19.47
N GLU A 49 6.14 12.36 20.18
CA GLU A 49 5.64 12.96 21.41
C GLU A 49 4.29 13.65 21.19
N TRP A 50 4.18 14.46 20.13
CA TRP A 50 2.92 15.11 19.75
C TRP A 50 1.82 14.08 19.45
N SER A 51 2.13 13.05 18.67
CA SER A 51 1.19 11.99 18.28
C SER A 51 0.68 11.21 19.51
N LEU A 52 1.58 10.81 20.41
CA LEU A 52 1.23 10.18 21.68
C LEU A 52 0.38 11.11 22.56
N GLY A 53 0.72 12.41 22.61
CA GLY A 53 -0.10 13.43 23.25
C GLY A 53 -1.53 13.48 22.71
N LYS A 54 -1.72 13.41 21.38
CA LYS A 54 -3.05 13.32 20.76
C LYS A 54 -3.80 12.04 21.12
N PHE A 55 -3.11 10.93 21.32
CA PHE A 55 -3.74 9.69 21.74
C PHE A 55 -4.21 9.77 23.20
N VAL A 56 -3.45 10.44 24.08
CA VAL A 56 -3.85 10.74 25.47
C VAL A 56 -5.04 11.70 25.51
N GLU A 57 -4.99 12.81 24.75
CA GLU A 57 -6.10 13.77 24.65
C GLU A 57 -7.41 13.10 24.22
N LYS A 58 -7.32 12.18 23.25
CA LYS A 58 -8.46 11.39 22.73
C LYS A 58 -8.83 10.20 23.61
N LYS A 59 -8.22 10.05 24.80
CA LYS A 59 -8.43 8.95 25.76
C LYS A 59 -8.24 7.56 25.16
N ARG A 60 -7.37 7.43 24.16
CA ARG A 60 -7.02 6.14 23.54
C ARG A 60 -5.96 5.38 24.34
N ILE A 61 -5.10 6.10 25.06
CA ILE A 61 -4.06 5.56 25.95
C ILE A 61 -3.95 6.45 27.20
N ARG A 62 -3.34 5.94 28.28
CA ARG A 62 -3.02 6.74 29.47
C ARG A 62 -1.72 7.52 29.26
N ARG A 63 -1.52 8.60 30.03
CA ARG A 63 -0.27 9.39 30.01
C ARG A 63 0.94 8.51 30.34
N GLU A 64 0.83 7.68 31.36
CA GLU A 64 1.91 6.75 31.77
C GLU A 64 2.31 5.79 30.63
N ASP A 65 1.34 5.30 29.85
CA ASP A 65 1.61 4.40 28.72
C ASP A 65 2.31 5.14 27.57
N ALA A 66 1.95 6.42 27.35
CA ALA A 66 2.60 7.29 26.37
C ALA A 66 4.06 7.58 26.76
N ASP A 67 4.31 7.95 28.01
CA ASP A 67 5.64 8.26 28.52
C ASP A 67 6.54 7.00 28.50
N ALA A 68 5.97 5.84 28.86
CA ALA A 68 6.65 4.56 28.75
C ALA A 68 6.99 4.21 27.29
N ALA A 69 6.09 4.45 26.34
CA ALA A 69 6.39 4.25 24.92
C ALA A 69 7.54 5.16 24.47
N LEU A 70 7.51 6.45 24.79
CA LEU A 70 8.55 7.39 24.41
C LEU A 70 9.93 6.99 24.97
N SER A 71 10.00 6.52 26.22
CA SER A 71 11.24 6.07 26.86
C SER A 71 11.88 4.83 26.22
N ARG A 72 11.12 4.04 25.45
CA ARG A 72 11.62 2.85 24.74
C ARG A 72 12.33 3.21 23.43
N ILE A 73 12.20 4.45 22.96
CA ILE A 73 12.77 4.89 21.68
C ILE A 73 14.11 5.57 21.92
N LYS A 74 15.17 4.98 21.37
CA LYS A 74 16.55 5.47 21.46
C LYS A 74 16.98 5.99 20.08
N PRO A 75 17.02 7.31 19.86
CA PRO A 75 17.55 7.86 18.61
C PRO A 75 19.06 7.66 18.52
N THR A 76 19.57 7.36 17.33
CA THR A 76 21.01 7.20 17.09
C THR A 76 21.38 7.51 15.64
N ILE A 77 22.61 7.96 15.42
CA ILE A 77 23.20 8.13 14.09
C ILE A 77 24.25 7.05 13.75
N SER A 78 24.54 6.14 14.70
CA SER A 78 25.49 5.04 14.50
C SER A 78 24.75 3.76 14.12
N TYR A 79 25.20 3.13 13.03
CA TYR A 79 24.71 1.80 12.62
C TYR A 79 25.02 0.75 13.67
N GLU A 80 26.22 0.76 14.24
CA GLU A 80 26.66 -0.19 15.27
C GLU A 80 25.73 -0.13 16.49
N ALA A 81 25.45 1.07 16.99
CA ALA A 81 24.52 1.27 18.09
C ALA A 81 23.07 0.95 17.71
N GLY A 82 22.67 1.23 16.45
CA GLY A 82 21.31 1.07 15.97
C GLY A 82 20.91 -0.38 15.73
N VAL A 83 21.79 -1.18 15.11
CA VAL A 83 21.45 -2.53 14.61
C VAL A 83 22.29 -3.65 15.21
N GLY A 84 23.33 -3.36 15.99
CA GLY A 84 24.24 -4.39 16.52
C GLY A 84 23.65 -5.33 17.56
N ASN A 85 22.48 -5.02 18.13
CA ASN A 85 21.79 -5.85 19.13
C ASN A 85 20.27 -5.76 18.97
N VAL A 86 19.76 -6.13 17.79
CA VAL A 86 18.34 -6.14 17.48
C VAL A 86 17.92 -7.47 16.87
N ASP A 87 16.62 -7.78 16.97
CA ASP A 87 16.01 -8.98 16.42
C ASP A 87 15.32 -8.71 15.07
N LEU A 88 14.96 -7.46 14.83
CA LEU A 88 14.32 -6.99 13.62
C LEU A 88 14.88 -5.63 13.21
N VAL A 89 15.14 -5.46 11.92
CA VAL A 89 15.45 -4.16 11.31
C VAL A 89 14.36 -3.83 10.30
N ILE A 90 13.84 -2.61 10.36
CA ILE A 90 12.84 -2.09 9.43
C ILE A 90 13.43 -0.90 8.70
N GLU A 91 13.63 -1.03 7.40
CA GLU A 91 14.12 0.04 6.54
C GLU A 91 12.94 0.86 5.99
N ALA A 92 12.98 2.18 6.21
CA ALA A 92 11.97 3.16 5.77
C ALA A 92 12.65 4.47 5.28
N VAL A 93 13.69 4.34 4.48
CA VAL A 93 14.47 5.42 3.85
C VAL A 93 13.94 5.74 2.44
N PRO A 94 14.47 6.76 1.73
CA PRO A 94 14.02 7.12 0.39
C PRO A 94 14.01 5.95 -0.60
N GLU A 95 13.08 6.01 -1.54
CA GLU A 95 12.73 4.92 -2.48
C GLU A 95 13.74 4.79 -3.63
N LYS A 96 15.01 4.48 -3.29
CA LYS A 96 16.10 4.28 -4.25
C LYS A 96 16.75 2.92 -4.04
N MET A 97 16.73 2.06 -5.07
CA MET A 97 17.24 0.68 -4.98
C MET A 97 18.71 0.63 -4.54
N ASP A 98 19.60 1.43 -5.14
CA ASP A 98 21.02 1.44 -4.78
C ASP A 98 21.27 1.83 -3.32
N LEU A 99 20.48 2.78 -2.81
CA LEU A 99 20.55 3.19 -1.40
C LEU A 99 20.11 2.04 -0.49
N LYS A 100 18.98 1.41 -0.80
CA LYS A 100 18.47 0.29 0.00
C LYS A 100 19.42 -0.91 -0.03
N LYS A 101 19.95 -1.31 -1.19
CA LYS A 101 20.97 -2.37 -1.30
C LYS A 101 22.21 -2.05 -0.44
N LYS A 102 22.69 -0.81 -0.46
CA LYS A 102 23.80 -0.37 0.39
C LYS A 102 23.46 -0.50 1.88
N ILE A 103 22.27 -0.06 2.30
CA ILE A 103 21.81 -0.17 3.69
C ILE A 103 21.71 -1.63 4.12
N PHE A 104 21.04 -2.47 3.33
CA PHE A 104 20.90 -3.90 3.61
C PHE A 104 22.26 -4.60 3.73
N SER A 105 23.21 -4.29 2.83
CA SER A 105 24.58 -4.82 2.92
C SER A 105 25.34 -4.36 4.16
N THR A 106 25.18 -3.09 4.56
CA THR A 106 25.79 -2.57 5.80
C THR A 106 25.17 -3.20 7.04
N VAL A 107 23.84 -3.30 7.08
CA VAL A 107 23.11 -3.88 8.20
C VAL A 107 23.42 -5.37 8.34
N ASP A 108 23.51 -6.11 7.24
CA ASP A 108 23.84 -7.54 7.24
C ASP A 108 25.18 -7.85 7.93
N LYS A 109 26.17 -6.95 7.82
CA LYS A 109 27.48 -7.09 8.45
C LYS A 109 27.48 -6.82 9.95
N ILE A 110 26.54 -6.01 10.43
CA ILE A 110 26.53 -5.49 11.81
C ILE A 110 25.47 -6.20 12.65
N ALA A 111 24.30 -6.46 12.08
CA ALA A 111 23.17 -7.03 12.78
C ALA A 111 23.44 -8.52 13.12
N PRO A 112 23.00 -8.98 14.32
CA PRO A 112 23.15 -10.37 14.73
C PRO A 112 22.64 -11.35 13.67
N PRO A 113 23.28 -12.51 13.43
CA PRO A 113 22.89 -13.46 12.37
C PRO A 113 21.43 -13.94 12.42
N HIS A 114 20.77 -13.86 13.59
CA HIS A 114 19.37 -14.21 13.76
C HIS A 114 18.39 -13.12 13.32
N ALA A 115 18.84 -11.87 13.22
CA ALA A 115 18.00 -10.72 12.94
C ALA A 115 17.34 -10.81 11.55
N ILE A 116 16.04 -10.50 11.51
CA ILE A 116 15.26 -10.36 10.28
C ILE A 116 15.40 -8.92 9.76
N LEU A 117 15.58 -8.75 8.46
CA LEU A 117 15.69 -7.44 7.82
C LEU A 117 14.48 -7.24 6.91
N VAL A 118 13.66 -6.22 7.18
CA VAL A 118 12.49 -5.92 6.36
C VAL A 118 12.53 -4.53 5.77
N SER A 119 11.95 -4.36 4.59
CA SER A 119 11.77 -3.04 3.97
C SER A 119 10.30 -2.62 4.00
N ASN A 120 10.07 -1.34 4.26
CA ASN A 120 8.79 -0.65 4.09
C ASN A 120 8.59 -0.09 2.66
N THR A 121 9.44 -0.46 1.70
CA THR A 121 9.24 -0.08 0.29
C THR A 121 7.81 -0.34 -0.17
N SER A 122 7.31 0.46 -1.11
CA SER A 122 5.96 0.33 -1.68
C SER A 122 5.98 -0.26 -3.10
N THR A 123 7.15 -0.30 -3.76
CA THR A 123 7.27 -0.70 -5.17
C THR A 123 8.57 -1.43 -5.53
N LEU A 124 9.63 -1.33 -4.73
CA LEU A 124 10.92 -1.92 -5.05
C LEU A 124 10.97 -3.41 -4.70
N SER A 125 11.79 -4.16 -5.45
CA SER A 125 11.92 -5.60 -5.26
C SER A 125 12.60 -5.94 -3.93
N ILE A 126 11.93 -6.82 -3.17
CA ILE A 126 12.46 -7.45 -1.97
C ILE A 126 13.58 -8.43 -2.32
N SER A 127 13.44 -9.20 -3.41
CA SER A 127 14.45 -10.15 -3.89
C SER A 127 15.78 -9.45 -4.19
N GLU A 128 15.74 -8.33 -4.92
CA GLU A 128 16.93 -7.53 -5.23
C GLU A 128 17.62 -6.97 -3.98
N MET A 129 16.85 -6.55 -2.96
CA MET A 129 17.42 -6.14 -1.69
C MET A 129 18.04 -7.32 -0.93
N GLY A 130 17.40 -8.49 -0.98
CA GLY A 130 17.90 -9.73 -0.38
C GLY A 130 19.25 -10.18 -0.95
N GLU A 131 19.46 -10.02 -2.26
CA GLU A 131 20.73 -10.32 -2.93
C GLU A 131 21.92 -9.50 -2.45
N ALA A 132 21.68 -8.33 -1.85
CA ALA A 132 22.73 -7.51 -1.26
C ALA A 132 23.20 -8.01 0.12
N THR A 133 22.63 -9.12 0.61
CA THR A 133 22.91 -9.70 1.93
C THR A 133 23.38 -11.14 1.84
N SER A 134 24.03 -11.62 2.90
CA SER A 134 24.38 -13.03 3.11
C SER A 134 23.25 -13.88 3.71
N ARG A 135 22.10 -13.26 4.03
CA ARG A 135 20.92 -13.88 4.66
C ARG A 135 19.60 -13.62 3.91
N PRO A 136 19.52 -13.83 2.59
CA PRO A 136 18.33 -13.51 1.81
C PRO A 136 17.06 -14.26 2.29
N ASP A 137 17.23 -15.38 3.01
CA ASP A 137 16.16 -16.12 3.69
C ASP A 137 15.48 -15.35 4.83
N LYS A 138 16.16 -14.35 5.39
CA LYS A 138 15.68 -13.46 6.47
C LYS A 138 15.41 -12.04 6.00
N VAL A 139 15.32 -11.83 4.69
CA VAL A 139 14.92 -10.55 4.08
C VAL A 139 13.49 -10.65 3.58
N ALA A 140 12.63 -9.68 3.93
CA ALA A 140 11.23 -9.65 3.50
C ALA A 140 10.71 -8.22 3.32
N GLY A 141 9.52 -8.06 2.74
CA GLY A 141 8.78 -6.80 2.82
C GLY A 141 7.84 -6.78 4.02
N MET A 142 7.76 -5.63 4.67
CA MET A 142 6.78 -5.32 5.70
C MET A 142 6.25 -3.92 5.39
N HIS A 143 5.36 -3.83 4.40
CA HIS A 143 4.87 -2.57 3.87
C HIS A 143 3.70 -2.04 4.72
N TRP A 144 3.95 -0.91 5.37
CA TRP A 144 3.01 -0.19 6.21
C TRP A 144 2.27 0.89 5.42
N PHE A 145 1.05 1.19 5.85
CA PHE A 145 0.22 2.21 5.22
C PHE A 145 0.23 3.51 6.02
N ASN A 146 0.29 4.64 5.31
CA ASN A 146 0.36 5.96 5.93
C ASN A 146 -1.03 6.41 6.43
N PRO A 147 -1.17 6.91 7.67
CA PRO A 147 -0.17 6.93 8.74
C PRO A 147 -0.10 5.61 9.54
N PRO A 148 1.10 5.05 9.82
CA PRO A 148 1.27 3.70 10.40
C PRO A 148 0.50 3.42 11.69
N GLN A 149 0.32 4.44 12.52
CA GLN A 149 -0.32 4.43 13.82
C GLN A 149 -1.85 4.39 13.75
N LEU A 150 -2.45 4.74 12.60
CA LEU A 150 -3.90 4.68 12.38
C LEU A 150 -4.30 3.56 11.42
N MET A 151 -3.46 3.25 10.43
CA MET A 151 -3.77 2.22 9.44
C MET A 151 -3.61 0.82 10.04
N ASN A 152 -4.55 -0.08 9.74
CA ASN A 152 -4.56 -1.43 10.32
C ASN A 152 -3.81 -2.46 9.48
N LEU A 153 -3.60 -2.18 8.20
CA LEU A 153 -3.04 -3.14 7.23
C LEU A 153 -1.51 -3.14 7.26
N ILE A 154 -0.92 -4.32 7.08
CA ILE A 154 0.47 -4.52 6.66
C ILE A 154 0.49 -5.51 5.51
N GLU A 155 1.17 -5.17 4.42
CA GLU A 155 1.52 -6.13 3.37
C GLU A 155 2.84 -6.81 3.73
N VAL A 156 2.79 -8.12 4.04
CA VAL A 156 3.98 -8.94 4.23
C VAL A 156 4.36 -9.52 2.87
N VAL A 157 5.55 -9.19 2.38
CA VAL A 157 5.96 -9.52 1.01
C VAL A 157 7.10 -10.54 1.03
N LYS A 158 6.88 -11.65 0.35
CA LYS A 158 7.86 -12.74 0.22
C LYS A 158 8.74 -12.52 -1.00
N GLY A 159 10.04 -12.30 -0.75
CA GLY A 159 11.07 -12.37 -1.78
C GLY A 159 11.34 -13.82 -2.19
N ASP A 160 12.01 -14.01 -3.32
CA ASP A 160 12.20 -15.35 -3.92
C ASP A 160 12.95 -16.32 -3.02
N LYS A 161 13.88 -15.80 -2.21
CA LYS A 161 14.69 -16.59 -1.28
C LYS A 161 14.20 -16.51 0.16
N THR A 162 13.21 -15.67 0.47
CA THR A 162 12.68 -15.49 1.82
C THR A 162 12.10 -16.80 2.34
N SER A 163 12.53 -17.24 3.51
CA SER A 163 12.03 -18.48 4.10
C SER A 163 10.58 -18.33 4.55
N GLN A 164 9.85 -19.44 4.57
CA GLN A 164 8.50 -19.44 5.13
C GLN A 164 8.51 -19.09 6.63
N GLU A 165 9.55 -19.53 7.36
CA GLU A 165 9.73 -19.19 8.78
C GLU A 165 9.82 -17.67 9.00
N THR A 166 10.56 -16.95 8.16
CA THR A 166 10.65 -15.47 8.21
C THR A 166 9.28 -14.83 7.99
N ILE A 167 8.52 -15.31 7.00
CA ILE A 167 7.17 -14.81 6.72
C ILE A 167 6.22 -15.06 7.90
N ASP A 168 6.23 -16.27 8.46
CA ASP A 168 5.37 -16.64 9.58
C ASP A 168 5.69 -15.80 10.82
N LYS A 169 6.98 -15.53 11.09
CA LYS A 169 7.44 -14.63 12.15
C LYS A 169 6.94 -13.20 11.96
N ILE A 170 7.03 -12.64 10.74
CA ILE A 170 6.57 -11.28 10.45
C ILE A 170 5.04 -11.18 10.52
N ILE A 171 4.30 -12.20 10.06
CA ILE A 171 2.84 -12.26 10.19
C ILE A 171 2.45 -12.30 11.67
N ALA A 172 3.08 -13.16 12.47
CA ALA A 172 2.82 -13.26 13.91
C ALA A 172 3.12 -11.93 14.63
N LEU A 173 4.25 -11.31 14.31
CA LEU A 173 4.62 -10.00 14.84
C LEU A 173 3.63 -8.90 14.45
N SER A 174 3.21 -8.85 13.19
CA SER A 174 2.22 -7.88 12.71
C SER A 174 0.91 -7.99 13.50
N LYS A 175 0.44 -9.22 13.77
CA LYS A 175 -0.72 -9.48 14.63
C LYS A 175 -0.49 -9.02 16.07
N ALA A 176 0.69 -9.28 16.65
CA ALA A 176 1.06 -8.83 17.99
C ALA A 176 1.09 -7.29 18.12
N LEU A 177 1.39 -6.58 17.03
CA LEU A 177 1.30 -5.11 16.97
C LEU A 177 -0.15 -4.60 16.90
N GLY A 178 -1.13 -5.49 16.76
CA GLY A 178 -2.53 -5.17 16.55
C GLY A 178 -2.84 -4.78 15.10
N LYS A 179 -2.02 -5.25 14.16
CA LYS A 179 -2.21 -5.05 12.71
C LYS A 179 -2.79 -6.30 12.08
N THR A 180 -3.38 -6.13 10.90
CA THR A 180 -3.87 -7.20 10.04
C THR A 180 -2.85 -7.40 8.92
N PRO A 181 -2.01 -8.44 8.98
CA PRO A 181 -1.12 -8.76 7.87
C PRO A 181 -1.90 -9.44 6.74
N ILE A 182 -1.60 -9.07 5.50
CA ILE A 182 -1.93 -9.83 4.29
C ILE A 182 -0.65 -10.30 3.63
N LEU A 183 -0.68 -11.46 2.99
CA LEU A 183 0.51 -12.05 2.37
C LEU A 183 0.53 -11.77 0.87
N CYS A 184 1.57 -11.04 0.44
CA CYS A 184 2.01 -11.01 -0.94
C CYS A 184 3.01 -12.16 -1.12
N LYS A 185 2.55 -13.26 -1.75
CA LYS A 185 3.27 -14.53 -1.86
C LYS A 185 4.52 -14.46 -2.72
N LYS A 186 4.63 -13.43 -3.56
CA LYS A 186 5.73 -13.21 -4.49
C LYS A 186 6.15 -11.74 -4.48
N ASP A 187 7.37 -11.49 -4.91
CA ASP A 187 7.90 -10.16 -5.09
C ASP A 187 7.32 -9.51 -6.36
N ALA A 188 6.10 -8.99 -6.25
CA ALA A 188 5.40 -8.30 -7.32
C ALA A 188 5.51 -6.78 -7.17
N ARG A 189 5.80 -6.07 -8.26
CA ARG A 189 5.91 -4.61 -8.25
C ARG A 189 4.55 -3.98 -7.90
N GLY A 190 4.50 -3.18 -6.84
CA GLY A 190 3.26 -2.60 -6.31
C GLY A 190 2.39 -3.57 -5.48
N PHE A 191 2.92 -4.74 -5.13
CA PHE A 191 2.31 -5.73 -4.23
C PHE A 191 0.85 -6.03 -4.55
N ILE A 192 -0.10 -5.72 -3.66
CA ILE A 192 -1.52 -6.01 -3.85
C ILE A 192 -2.29 -4.70 -4.00
N VAL A 193 -2.24 -3.83 -2.98
CA VAL A 193 -3.09 -2.63 -2.92
C VAL A 193 -2.74 -1.62 -4.02
N ASN A 194 -1.45 -1.35 -4.24
CA ASN A 194 -1.04 -0.35 -5.24
C ASN A 194 -1.32 -0.80 -6.68
N ARG A 195 -1.28 -2.11 -6.96
CA ARG A 195 -1.66 -2.65 -8.28
C ARG A 195 -3.14 -2.38 -8.57
N VAL A 196 -4.03 -2.72 -7.64
CA VAL A 196 -5.48 -2.49 -7.80
C VAL A 196 -5.80 -0.98 -7.86
N LEU A 197 -5.21 -0.18 -6.96
CA LEU A 197 -5.38 1.28 -6.99
C LEU A 197 -4.89 1.91 -8.29
N GLY A 198 -3.74 1.46 -8.80
CA GLY A 198 -3.17 1.95 -10.04
C GLY A 198 -4.14 1.82 -11.22
N GLN A 199 -4.86 0.70 -11.32
CA GLN A 199 -5.84 0.48 -12.38
C GLN A 199 -7.06 1.39 -12.28
N VAL A 200 -7.61 1.60 -11.08
CA VAL A 200 -8.77 2.49 -10.92
C VAL A 200 -8.42 3.96 -11.16
N PHE A 201 -7.22 4.40 -10.75
CA PHE A 201 -6.75 5.74 -11.08
C PHE A 201 -6.54 5.90 -12.59
N ASN A 202 -5.92 4.91 -13.23
CA ASN A 202 -5.70 4.96 -14.66
C ASN A 202 -7.02 5.01 -15.44
N GLU A 203 -8.01 4.22 -15.03
CA GLU A 203 -9.36 4.27 -15.62
C GLU A 203 -10.02 5.64 -15.46
N ALA A 204 -9.94 6.24 -14.26
CA ALA A 204 -10.46 7.58 -14.01
C ALA A 204 -9.80 8.64 -14.90
N PHE A 205 -8.47 8.56 -15.04
CA PHE A 205 -7.70 9.49 -15.86
C PHE A 205 -8.03 9.34 -17.34
N TRP A 206 -8.14 8.11 -17.84
CA TRP A 206 -8.52 7.86 -19.23
C TRP A 206 -9.96 8.30 -19.53
N ALA A 207 -10.90 8.07 -18.62
CA ALA A 207 -12.28 8.56 -18.78
C ALA A 207 -12.34 10.09 -18.84
N TYR A 208 -11.59 10.78 -17.97
CA TYR A 208 -11.47 12.24 -17.98
C TYR A 208 -10.78 12.76 -19.25
N HIS A 209 -9.64 12.17 -19.64
CA HIS A 209 -8.87 12.57 -20.82
C HIS A 209 -9.69 12.46 -22.11
N ARG A 210 -10.53 11.43 -22.21
CA ARG A 210 -11.45 11.22 -23.35
C ARG A 210 -12.69 12.12 -23.31
N GLY A 211 -12.84 12.96 -22.29
CA GLY A 211 -14.00 13.85 -22.13
C GLY A 211 -15.31 13.10 -21.86
N GLU A 212 -15.25 11.88 -21.33
CA GLU A 212 -16.44 11.06 -21.07
C GLU A 212 -17.21 11.53 -19.83
N ALA A 213 -16.49 12.09 -18.85
CA ALA A 213 -17.04 12.64 -17.62
C ALA A 213 -16.11 13.75 -17.11
N SER A 214 -16.65 14.71 -16.36
CA SER A 214 -15.80 15.69 -15.68
C SER A 214 -15.05 15.03 -14.52
N MET A 215 -13.91 15.61 -14.13
CA MET A 215 -13.14 15.14 -12.98
C MET A 215 -14.00 15.10 -11.69
N GLU A 216 -14.77 16.16 -11.44
CA GLU A 216 -15.68 16.23 -10.31
C GLU A 216 -16.87 15.28 -10.45
N GLY A 217 -17.36 15.03 -11.66
CA GLY A 217 -18.40 14.03 -11.92
C GLY A 217 -17.95 12.61 -11.66
N ILE A 218 -16.71 12.26 -12.02
CA ILE A 218 -16.10 10.97 -11.68
C ILE A 218 -16.05 10.83 -10.15
N ASP A 219 -15.49 11.82 -9.46
CA ASP A 219 -15.39 11.80 -7.99
C ASP A 219 -16.76 11.76 -7.30
N ALA A 220 -17.75 12.48 -7.81
CA ALA A 220 -19.12 12.47 -7.31
C ALA A 220 -19.76 11.09 -7.46
N SER A 221 -19.62 10.48 -8.64
CA SER A 221 -20.19 9.16 -8.94
C SER A 221 -19.57 8.10 -8.05
N ILE A 222 -18.25 8.11 -7.90
CA ILE A 222 -17.53 7.17 -7.02
C ILE A 222 -17.96 7.32 -5.56
N LYS A 223 -18.07 8.56 -5.08
CA LYS A 223 -18.43 8.81 -3.68
C LYS A 223 -19.88 8.50 -3.36
N TYR A 224 -20.81 9.03 -4.16
CA TYR A 224 -22.23 9.03 -3.83
C TYR A 224 -22.99 7.83 -4.40
N THR A 225 -22.64 7.39 -5.61
CA THR A 225 -23.24 6.21 -6.25
C THR A 225 -22.47 4.94 -5.88
N GLY A 226 -21.14 5.01 -5.88
CA GLY A 226 -20.26 3.89 -5.53
C GLY A 226 -20.09 3.65 -4.02
N GLY A 227 -20.42 4.64 -3.19
CA GLY A 227 -20.30 4.54 -1.73
C GLY A 227 -18.86 4.56 -1.20
N PHE A 228 -17.90 4.99 -2.02
CA PHE A 228 -16.50 5.13 -1.59
C PHE A 228 -16.30 6.38 -0.72
N PRO A 229 -15.34 6.37 0.22
CA PRO A 229 -15.12 7.50 1.13
C PRO A 229 -14.56 8.76 0.44
N MET A 230 -13.88 8.57 -0.69
CA MET A 230 -13.30 9.62 -1.53
C MET A 230 -13.49 9.27 -3.00
N GLY A 231 -13.57 10.30 -3.85
CA GLY A 231 -13.44 10.12 -5.29
C GLY A 231 -12.00 9.75 -5.71
N TRP A 232 -11.80 9.35 -6.95
CA TRP A 232 -10.48 8.89 -7.43
C TRP A 232 -9.47 10.02 -7.58
N PHE A 233 -9.87 11.19 -8.07
CA PHE A 233 -8.98 12.35 -8.18
C PHE A 233 -8.70 12.95 -6.80
N GLU A 234 -9.72 13.05 -5.95
CA GLU A 234 -9.60 13.45 -4.54
C GLU A 234 -8.65 12.53 -3.77
N LEU A 235 -8.78 11.21 -3.94
CA LEU A 235 -7.89 10.24 -3.31
C LEU A 235 -6.46 10.34 -3.86
N CYS A 236 -6.29 10.52 -5.16
CA CYS A 236 -4.97 10.65 -5.78
C CYS A 236 -4.25 11.92 -5.27
N ASP A 237 -4.97 13.04 -5.13
CA ASP A 237 -4.45 14.25 -4.49
C ASP A 237 -4.07 14.04 -3.01
N PHE A 238 -4.84 13.22 -2.29
CA PHE A 238 -4.57 12.89 -0.89
C PHE A 238 -3.32 12.01 -0.75
N VAL A 239 -3.15 11.03 -1.64
CA VAL A 239 -1.94 10.19 -1.72
C VAL A 239 -0.71 11.04 -2.10
N GLY A 240 -0.89 11.93 -3.08
CA GLY A 240 0.17 12.77 -3.64
C GLY A 240 0.48 12.38 -5.10
N LEU A 241 0.39 13.36 -5.99
CA LEU A 241 0.47 13.11 -7.44
C LEU A 241 1.85 12.67 -7.93
N ASP A 242 2.92 13.10 -7.28
CA ASP A 242 4.29 12.62 -7.54
C ASP A 242 4.43 11.13 -7.23
N ILE A 243 3.87 10.68 -6.11
CA ILE A 243 3.89 9.27 -5.70
C ILE A 243 3.05 8.45 -6.68
N ALA A 244 1.83 8.89 -6.98
CA ALA A 244 0.97 8.19 -7.92
C ALA A 244 1.59 8.09 -9.33
N TYR A 245 2.27 9.15 -9.79
CA TYR A 245 2.97 9.16 -11.06
C TYR A 245 4.17 8.20 -11.08
N GLU A 246 5.00 8.21 -10.03
CA GLU A 246 6.14 7.29 -9.91
C GLU A 246 5.69 5.82 -9.84
N VAL A 247 4.70 5.52 -9.01
CA VAL A 247 4.10 4.17 -8.91
C VAL A 247 3.52 3.73 -10.25
N GLY A 248 2.79 4.61 -10.95
CA GLY A 248 2.25 4.33 -12.28
C GLY A 248 3.33 3.96 -13.29
N ASN A 249 4.47 4.65 -13.29
CA ASN A 249 5.61 4.32 -14.15
C ASN A 249 6.22 2.96 -13.80
N VAL A 250 6.37 2.64 -12.51
CA VAL A 250 6.88 1.34 -12.07
C VAL A 250 5.95 0.20 -12.50
N LEU A 251 4.64 0.39 -12.33
CA LEU A 251 3.63 -0.59 -12.75
C LEU A 251 3.63 -0.78 -14.27
N TYR A 252 3.75 0.29 -15.04
CA TYR A 252 3.87 0.20 -16.50
C TYR A 252 5.13 -0.53 -16.94
N GLN A 253 6.28 -0.24 -16.32
CA GLN A 253 7.52 -0.95 -16.60
C GLN A 253 7.42 -2.45 -16.27
N ALA A 254 6.71 -2.80 -15.20
CA ALA A 254 6.56 -4.19 -14.76
C ALA A 254 5.54 -4.98 -15.59
N TYR A 255 4.46 -4.35 -16.04
CA TYR A 255 3.28 -5.03 -16.58
C TYR A 255 2.87 -4.59 -17.99
N GLY A 256 3.60 -3.66 -18.59
CA GLY A 256 3.41 -3.20 -19.97
C GLY A 256 2.05 -2.55 -20.21
N GLU A 257 1.49 -2.76 -21.39
CA GLU A 257 0.26 -2.11 -21.88
C GLU A 257 -0.95 -2.26 -20.94
N ARG A 258 -0.99 -3.29 -20.08
CA ARG A 258 -2.03 -3.44 -19.05
C ARG A 258 -2.06 -2.26 -18.07
N PHE A 259 -0.93 -1.60 -17.86
CA PHE A 259 -0.77 -0.45 -16.98
C PHE A 259 -0.37 0.82 -17.72
N LYS A 260 -0.67 0.94 -19.02
CA LYS A 260 -0.34 2.12 -19.82
C LYS A 260 -0.89 3.40 -19.16
N PRO A 261 -0.03 4.32 -18.68
CA PRO A 261 -0.49 5.47 -17.91
C PRO A 261 -1.14 6.51 -18.83
N CYS A 262 -2.15 7.20 -18.31
CA CYS A 262 -2.64 8.44 -18.90
C CYS A 262 -1.80 9.64 -18.42
N SER A 263 -0.58 9.76 -18.93
CA SER A 263 0.39 10.76 -18.46
C SER A 263 -0.07 12.19 -18.71
N GLU A 264 -0.88 12.43 -19.74
CA GLU A 264 -1.41 13.75 -20.10
C GLU A 264 -2.23 14.41 -18.98
N VAL A 265 -2.79 13.60 -18.07
CA VAL A 265 -3.62 14.07 -16.96
C VAL A 265 -2.79 14.44 -15.74
N ILE A 266 -1.79 13.62 -15.40
CA ILE A 266 -1.05 13.74 -14.13
C ILE A 266 0.33 14.39 -14.28
N GLU A 267 1.05 14.13 -15.37
CA GLU A 267 2.43 14.60 -15.57
C GLU A 267 2.55 16.13 -15.56
N PRO A 268 1.63 16.92 -16.18
CA PRO A 268 1.71 18.37 -16.14
C PRO A 268 1.60 18.94 -14.72
N LEU A 269 0.79 18.33 -13.86
CA LEU A 269 0.60 18.77 -12.47
C LEU A 269 1.84 18.50 -11.63
N VAL A 270 2.43 17.31 -11.80
CA VAL A 270 3.70 16.94 -11.14
C VAL A 270 4.83 17.89 -11.54
N LYS A 271 4.97 18.18 -12.84
CA LYS A 271 5.99 19.14 -13.34
C LYS A 271 5.79 20.56 -12.80
N GLN A 272 4.55 20.96 -12.50
CA GLN A 272 4.22 22.25 -11.91
C GLN A 272 4.37 22.27 -10.37
N GLY A 273 4.71 21.15 -9.73
CA GLY A 273 4.76 21.05 -8.27
C GLY A 273 3.39 21.06 -7.59
N LYS A 274 2.31 20.82 -8.35
CA LYS A 274 0.95 20.67 -7.82
C LYS A 274 0.76 19.21 -7.38
N LEU A 275 1.24 18.90 -6.18
CA LEU A 275 1.36 17.52 -5.68
C LEU A 275 0.17 17.06 -4.83
N GLY A 276 -0.98 17.73 -4.93
CA GLY A 276 -2.18 17.42 -4.15
C GLY A 276 -2.17 18.08 -2.77
N GLN A 277 -2.76 17.41 -1.77
CA GLN A 277 -2.99 17.98 -0.43
C GLN A 277 -1.71 18.54 0.21
N LYS A 278 -0.59 17.81 0.09
CA LYS A 278 0.69 18.19 0.69
C LYS A 278 1.30 19.47 0.12
N ALA A 279 0.89 19.86 -1.09
CA ALA A 279 1.33 21.08 -1.76
C ALA A 279 0.24 22.17 -1.77
N GLY A 280 -0.90 21.94 -1.11
CA GLY A 280 -2.05 22.85 -1.13
C GLY A 280 -2.84 22.86 -2.44
N GLY A 281 -2.49 22.01 -3.41
CA GLY A 281 -3.18 21.94 -4.70
C GLY A 281 -2.63 20.85 -5.62
N GLY A 282 -3.53 20.25 -6.39
CA GLY A 282 -3.28 19.17 -7.36
C GLY A 282 -4.33 19.21 -8.46
N PHE A 283 -5.12 18.15 -8.55
CA PHE A 283 -6.38 18.14 -9.29
C PHE A 283 -7.38 19.15 -8.73
N TYR A 284 -7.46 19.24 -7.40
CA TYR A 284 -8.27 20.22 -6.68
C TYR A 284 -7.43 21.28 -5.96
N ASP A 285 -8.08 22.37 -5.57
CA ASP A 285 -7.53 23.34 -4.61
C ASP A 285 -7.72 22.81 -3.18
N TRP A 286 -6.61 22.63 -2.45
CA TRP A 286 -6.60 22.16 -1.07
C TRP A 286 -6.27 23.27 -0.06
N SER A 287 -6.10 24.51 -0.52
CA SER A 287 -5.73 25.67 0.32
C SER A 287 -6.76 25.96 1.42
N LYS A 288 -8.02 25.54 1.21
CA LYS A 288 -9.14 25.68 2.16
C LYS A 288 -9.53 24.36 2.83
N GLY A 289 -8.68 23.34 2.73
CA GLY A 289 -8.95 22.00 3.23
C GLY A 289 -9.50 21.07 2.15
N ARG A 290 -10.17 19.99 2.58
CA ARG A 290 -10.68 18.93 1.68
C ARG A 290 -11.71 19.50 0.69
N PRO A 291 -11.60 19.22 -0.62
CA PRO A 291 -12.53 19.75 -1.62
C PRO A 291 -13.97 19.25 -1.38
N ARG A 292 -14.94 20.09 -1.70
CA ARG A 292 -16.37 19.75 -1.63
C ARG A 292 -16.85 19.29 -3.01
N ILE A 293 -17.04 17.98 -3.14
CA ILE A 293 -17.56 17.35 -4.35
C ILE A 293 -19.10 17.49 -4.42
N ARG A 294 -19.62 18.04 -5.52
CA ARG A 294 -21.06 18.24 -5.76
C ARG A 294 -21.80 16.91 -5.97
N PHE A 295 -22.93 16.73 -5.27
CA PHE A 295 -23.73 15.51 -5.36
C PHE A 295 -24.44 15.40 -6.71
N GLU A 296 -24.80 16.54 -7.31
CA GLU A 296 -25.58 16.63 -8.54
C GLU A 296 -24.88 16.03 -9.77
N LEU A 297 -23.57 15.74 -9.65
CA LEU A 297 -22.74 15.15 -10.70
C LEU A 297 -22.59 13.62 -10.54
N SER A 298 -23.32 12.98 -9.63
CA SER A 298 -23.16 11.56 -9.27
C SER A 298 -23.52 10.54 -10.36
N ASP A 299 -24.12 11.02 -11.44
CA ASP A 299 -24.55 10.20 -12.58
C ASP A 299 -23.67 10.42 -13.83
N GLU A 300 -22.62 11.25 -13.75
CA GLU A 300 -21.74 11.52 -14.90
C GLU A 300 -20.83 10.34 -15.27
N TYR A 301 -20.52 9.45 -14.32
CA TYR A 301 -19.56 8.36 -14.53
C TYR A 301 -20.13 6.99 -14.12
N ASP A 302 -19.98 6.01 -15.01
CA ASP A 302 -20.33 4.62 -14.74
C ASP A 302 -19.32 3.98 -13.76
N VAL A 303 -19.71 3.90 -12.48
CA VAL A 303 -18.92 3.31 -11.40
C VAL A 303 -18.52 1.85 -11.68
N GLU A 304 -19.30 1.12 -12.48
CA GLU A 304 -18.99 -0.28 -12.84
C GLU A 304 -17.68 -0.39 -13.62
N ARG A 305 -17.24 0.67 -14.31
CA ARG A 305 -15.95 0.70 -15.01
C ARG A 305 -14.78 0.57 -14.04
N SER A 306 -14.84 1.28 -12.92
CA SER A 306 -13.83 1.21 -11.86
C SER A 306 -13.80 -0.16 -11.19
N TRP A 307 -14.97 -0.74 -10.90
CA TRP A 307 -15.05 -2.09 -10.38
C TRP A 307 -14.52 -3.12 -11.38
N ALA A 308 -14.85 -2.99 -12.67
CA ALA A 308 -14.42 -3.92 -13.69
C ALA A 308 -12.90 -4.02 -13.78
N VAL A 309 -12.18 -2.88 -13.83
CA VAL A 309 -10.71 -2.89 -13.88
C VAL A 309 -10.08 -3.34 -12.56
N ALA A 310 -10.71 -3.02 -11.41
CA ALA A 310 -10.25 -3.50 -10.11
C ALA A 310 -10.35 -5.03 -9.98
N VAL A 311 -11.48 -5.60 -10.42
CA VAL A 311 -11.70 -7.06 -10.46
C VAL A 311 -10.74 -7.71 -11.45
N ASN A 312 -10.51 -7.10 -12.61
CA ASN A 312 -9.58 -7.62 -13.59
C ASN A 312 -8.16 -7.74 -13.03
N GLU A 313 -7.70 -6.72 -12.30
CA GLU A 313 -6.39 -6.75 -11.66
C GLU A 313 -6.33 -7.70 -10.46
N ALA A 314 -7.40 -7.81 -9.68
CA ALA A 314 -7.52 -8.83 -8.64
C ALA A 314 -7.39 -10.25 -9.22
N ALA A 315 -8.03 -10.50 -10.38
CA ALA A 315 -7.89 -11.77 -11.09
C ALA A 315 -6.45 -12.00 -11.57
N TRP A 316 -5.75 -10.95 -12.04
CA TRP A 316 -4.33 -11.06 -12.41
C TRP A 316 -3.43 -11.34 -11.22
N LEU A 317 -3.67 -10.72 -10.06
CA LEU A 317 -2.96 -11.01 -8.81
C LEU A 317 -3.10 -12.50 -8.42
N ILE A 318 -4.28 -13.10 -8.64
CA ILE A 318 -4.52 -14.52 -8.37
C ILE A 318 -3.88 -15.40 -9.45
N GLN A 319 -4.06 -15.07 -10.73
CA GLN A 319 -3.49 -15.80 -11.88
C GLN A 319 -1.95 -15.87 -11.81
N GLU A 320 -1.31 -14.81 -11.32
CA GLU A 320 0.14 -14.72 -11.14
C GLU A 320 0.60 -15.32 -9.80
N ASP A 321 -0.33 -15.82 -8.97
CA ASP A 321 -0.11 -16.36 -7.62
C ASP A 321 0.64 -15.37 -6.70
N VAL A 322 0.24 -14.10 -6.78
CA VAL A 322 0.72 -13.01 -5.92
C VAL A 322 -0.06 -12.96 -4.63
N ALA A 323 -1.38 -13.18 -4.67
CA ALA A 323 -2.24 -13.12 -3.49
C ALA A 323 -3.50 -13.97 -3.64
N ASP A 324 -4.03 -14.42 -2.51
CA ASP A 324 -5.35 -15.06 -2.44
C ASP A 324 -6.48 -14.00 -2.40
N PRO A 325 -7.72 -14.34 -2.83
CA PRO A 325 -8.86 -13.42 -2.80
C PRO A 325 -9.05 -12.69 -1.47
N GLU A 326 -8.90 -13.40 -0.35
CA GLU A 326 -9.05 -12.84 1.00
C GLU A 326 -8.01 -11.74 1.30
N SER A 327 -6.75 -11.94 0.87
CA SER A 327 -5.68 -10.95 1.04
C SER A 327 -5.94 -9.71 0.20
N ILE A 328 -6.44 -9.88 -1.02
CA ILE A 328 -6.80 -8.79 -1.92
C ILE A 328 -7.94 -7.96 -1.33
N ASP A 329 -9.04 -8.63 -0.97
CA ASP A 329 -10.22 -7.96 -0.43
C ASP A 329 -9.93 -7.27 0.92
N THR A 330 -9.20 -7.94 1.80
CA THR A 330 -8.76 -7.35 3.08
C THR A 330 -7.84 -6.15 2.84
N GLY A 331 -6.93 -6.25 1.87
CA GLY A 331 -6.04 -5.16 1.48
C GLY A 331 -6.79 -3.92 1.05
N MET A 332 -7.76 -4.06 0.15
CA MET A 332 -8.57 -2.92 -0.31
C MET A 332 -9.45 -2.37 0.82
N LYS A 333 -10.10 -3.21 1.62
CA LYS A 333 -10.95 -2.73 2.71
C LYS A 333 -10.16 -1.98 3.79
N LEU A 334 -9.01 -2.49 4.21
CA LEU A 334 -8.25 -1.91 5.33
C LEU A 334 -7.21 -0.86 4.90
N GLY A 335 -6.65 -1.00 3.70
CA GLY A 335 -5.63 -0.09 3.16
C GLY A 335 -6.23 1.16 2.52
N THR A 336 -7.43 1.07 1.94
CA THR A 336 -8.04 2.15 1.15
C THR A 336 -9.46 2.51 1.58
N ALA A 337 -9.97 1.85 2.64
CA ALA A 337 -11.33 2.03 3.15
C ALA A 337 -12.42 1.80 2.08
N TRP A 338 -12.15 0.91 1.11
CA TRP A 338 -13.16 0.51 0.14
C TRP A 338 -14.36 -0.16 0.84
N PRO A 339 -15.59 0.06 0.36
CA PRO A 339 -16.79 -0.50 0.98
C PRO A 339 -16.87 -2.03 0.84
N MET A 340 -16.15 -2.60 -0.13
CA MET A 340 -16.10 -4.03 -0.42
C MET A 340 -14.76 -4.36 -1.09
N GLY A 341 -14.32 -5.61 -0.99
CA GLY A 341 -13.19 -6.07 -1.80
C GLY A 341 -13.60 -6.37 -3.26
N PRO A 342 -12.69 -6.26 -4.24
CA PRO A 342 -13.00 -6.55 -5.64
C PRO A 342 -13.46 -8.00 -5.87
N CYS A 343 -12.88 -9.01 -5.21
CA CYS A 343 -13.31 -10.40 -5.38
C CYS A 343 -14.72 -10.63 -4.81
N GLU A 344 -15.00 -10.12 -3.60
CA GLU A 344 -16.35 -10.07 -3.02
C GLU A 344 -17.37 -9.36 -3.93
N TYR A 345 -16.96 -8.25 -4.54
CA TYR A 345 -17.80 -7.48 -5.46
C TYR A 345 -18.16 -8.30 -6.70
N ALA A 346 -17.16 -8.90 -7.34
CA ALA A 346 -17.35 -9.72 -8.52
C ALA A 346 -18.28 -10.91 -8.25
N ASP A 347 -18.13 -11.57 -7.10
CA ASP A 347 -18.98 -12.68 -6.71
C ASP A 347 -20.41 -12.27 -6.39
N LYS A 348 -20.60 -11.06 -5.84
CA LYS A 348 -21.93 -10.49 -5.59
C LYS A 348 -22.62 -10.08 -6.89
N LYS A 349 -21.90 -9.43 -7.80
CA LYS A 349 -22.42 -8.89 -9.05
C LYS A 349 -22.68 -10.00 -10.08
N GLY A 350 -21.74 -10.93 -10.20
CA GLY A 350 -21.65 -11.90 -11.28
C GLY A 350 -20.42 -11.67 -12.14
N ILE A 351 -19.54 -12.66 -12.19
CA ILE A 351 -18.27 -12.58 -12.94
C ILE A 351 -18.49 -12.42 -14.44
N ASP A 352 -19.55 -13.03 -14.98
CA ASP A 352 -20.02 -12.84 -16.35
C ASP A 352 -20.37 -11.37 -16.66
N ILE A 353 -21.00 -10.66 -15.71
CA ILE A 353 -21.33 -9.24 -15.87
C ILE A 353 -20.06 -8.39 -15.90
N VAL A 354 -19.09 -8.71 -15.05
CA VAL A 354 -17.78 -8.03 -15.04
C VAL A 354 -17.05 -8.24 -16.38
N ILE A 355 -17.00 -9.48 -16.88
CA ILE A 355 -16.40 -9.79 -18.18
C ILE A 355 -17.09 -9.02 -19.29
N GLN A 356 -18.43 -8.98 -19.30
CA GLN A 356 -19.19 -8.22 -20.30
C GLN A 356 -18.81 -6.73 -20.30
N LYS A 357 -18.67 -6.11 -19.12
CA LYS A 357 -18.24 -4.71 -18.99
C LYS A 357 -16.81 -4.50 -19.49
N LEU A 358 -15.89 -5.41 -19.17
CA LEU A 358 -14.51 -5.39 -19.67
C LEU A 358 -14.46 -5.51 -21.20
N GLU A 359 -15.21 -6.43 -21.79
CA GLU A 359 -15.29 -6.61 -23.24
C GLU A 359 -15.92 -5.41 -23.96
N GLU A 360 -16.93 -4.78 -23.35
CA GLU A 360 -17.51 -3.52 -23.84
C GLU A 360 -16.45 -2.42 -23.91
N LEU A 361 -15.70 -2.22 -22.83
CA LEU A 361 -14.63 -1.21 -22.75
C LEU A 361 -13.48 -1.55 -23.71
N TYR A 362 -13.07 -2.82 -23.80
CA TYR A 362 -12.03 -3.27 -24.73
C TYR A 362 -12.44 -3.03 -26.17
N LYS A 363 -13.68 -3.35 -26.55
CA LYS A 363 -14.20 -3.09 -27.90
C LYS A 363 -14.22 -1.59 -28.22
N ARG A 364 -14.52 -0.75 -27.23
CA ARG A 364 -14.63 0.70 -27.42
C ARG A 364 -13.28 1.41 -27.51
N PHE A 365 -12.28 0.96 -26.75
CA PHE A 365 -11.01 1.69 -26.59
C PHE A 365 -9.77 0.93 -27.05
N GLY A 366 -9.83 -0.40 -27.19
CA GLY A 366 -8.71 -1.24 -27.62
C GLY A 366 -7.52 -1.24 -26.64
N MET A 367 -7.74 -0.98 -25.36
CA MET A 367 -6.68 -0.91 -24.35
C MET A 367 -6.57 -2.21 -23.56
N GLU A 368 -5.35 -2.71 -23.38
CA GLU A 368 -5.09 -3.99 -22.71
C GLU A 368 -5.55 -4.05 -21.24
N MET A 369 -5.65 -2.90 -20.55
CA MET A 369 -6.24 -2.86 -19.20
C MET A 369 -7.69 -3.38 -19.12
N TYR A 370 -8.42 -3.33 -20.24
CA TYR A 370 -9.79 -3.85 -20.35
C TYR A 370 -9.86 -5.28 -20.86
N SER A 371 -8.75 -5.88 -21.30
CA SER A 371 -8.75 -7.27 -21.75
C SER A 371 -9.03 -8.19 -20.56
N PRO A 372 -10.09 -9.02 -20.56
CA PRO A 372 -10.41 -9.84 -19.40
C PRO A 372 -9.31 -10.85 -19.12
N CYS A 373 -8.86 -10.89 -17.87
CA CYS A 373 -7.87 -11.83 -17.35
C CYS A 373 -8.26 -13.28 -17.72
N PRO A 374 -7.32 -14.14 -18.14
CA PRO A 374 -7.59 -15.54 -18.45
C PRO A 374 -8.34 -16.29 -17.35
N LEU A 375 -8.04 -16.02 -16.07
CA LEU A 375 -8.72 -16.61 -14.93
C LEU A 375 -10.23 -16.33 -14.93
N LEU A 376 -10.64 -15.11 -15.28
CA LEU A 376 -12.07 -14.75 -15.36
C LEU A 376 -12.77 -15.57 -16.44
N LYS A 377 -12.12 -15.75 -17.60
CA LYS A 377 -12.64 -16.57 -18.71
C LYS A 377 -12.75 -18.05 -18.34
N GLU A 378 -11.79 -18.55 -17.56
CA GLU A 378 -11.86 -19.89 -16.98
C GLU A 378 -13.08 -20.03 -16.05
N TYR A 379 -13.27 -19.06 -15.14
CA TYR A 379 -14.41 -19.06 -14.21
C TYR A 379 -15.75 -19.01 -14.95
N LEU A 380 -15.84 -18.22 -16.02
CA LEU A 380 -17.01 -18.19 -16.91
C LEU A 380 -17.29 -19.57 -17.53
N THR A 381 -16.26 -20.22 -18.07
CA THR A 381 -16.35 -21.55 -18.70
C THR A 381 -16.83 -22.61 -17.70
N ASN A 382 -16.32 -22.56 -16.47
CA ASN A 382 -16.66 -23.48 -15.38
C ASN A 382 -17.99 -23.15 -14.67
N ARG A 383 -18.69 -22.08 -15.10
CA ARG A 383 -19.90 -21.53 -14.44
C ARG A 383 -19.66 -21.18 -12.96
N TRP A 384 -18.47 -20.70 -12.63
CA TRP A 384 -18.15 -20.12 -11.32
C TRP A 384 -18.39 -18.62 -11.38
N LEU A 385 -19.66 -18.22 -11.30
CA LEU A 385 -20.12 -16.85 -11.48
C LEU A 385 -20.40 -16.12 -10.16
N GLY A 386 -19.84 -16.60 -9.06
CA GLY A 386 -20.02 -16.04 -7.73
C GLY A 386 -21.21 -16.64 -6.98
N LYS A 387 -21.89 -15.81 -6.18
CA LYS A 387 -22.97 -16.22 -5.27
C LYS A 387 -24.13 -16.91 -6.00
N LYS A 388 -24.43 -16.46 -7.23
CA LYS A 388 -25.55 -17.00 -8.02
C LYS A 388 -25.34 -18.44 -8.50
N THR A 389 -24.11 -18.95 -8.45
CA THR A 389 -23.74 -20.33 -8.82
C THR A 389 -23.08 -21.10 -7.66
N GLY A 390 -23.05 -20.53 -6.45
CA GLY A 390 -22.40 -21.13 -5.27
C GLY A 390 -20.87 -21.13 -5.31
N ARG A 391 -20.26 -20.54 -6.34
CA ARG A 391 -18.79 -20.50 -6.50
C ARG A 391 -18.37 -19.38 -7.44
N GLY A 392 -17.34 -18.65 -7.07
CA GLY A 392 -16.60 -17.67 -7.87
C GLY A 392 -15.17 -17.58 -7.35
N PHE A 393 -14.74 -16.39 -6.92
CA PHE A 393 -13.50 -16.23 -6.15
C PHE A 393 -13.57 -16.91 -4.78
N TYR A 394 -14.76 -16.93 -4.18
CA TYR A 394 -15.07 -17.69 -2.97
C TYR A 394 -16.02 -18.84 -3.25
N GLN A 395 -16.11 -19.78 -2.31
CA GLN A 395 -17.10 -20.85 -2.30
C GLN A 395 -18.23 -20.51 -1.31
N TYR A 396 -19.49 -20.70 -1.71
CA TYR A 396 -20.69 -20.30 -0.97
C TYR A 396 -21.61 -21.46 -0.64
#